data_AF-A0A8S8ZY80-F1
#
_entry.id   AF-A0A8S8ZY80-F1
#
_cell.length_a   1.000
_cell.length_b   1.000
_cell.length_c   1.000
_cell.angle_alpha   90.00
_cell.angle_beta   90.00
_cell.angle_gamma   90.00
#
_symmetry.space_group_name_H-M   'P 1'
#
loop_
_entity.id
_entity.type
_entity.pdbx_description
1 polymer ?
#
loop_
_entity_poly.entity_id
_entity_poly.type
_entity_poly.pdbx_seq_one_letter_code
_entity_poly.pdbx_strand_id
1 'polypeptide(L)'
;MKHLILVGACYLDTILTVPQFPEEDSKLRATALQVRRGGNCPNTVEVLQQLLLSGGGLDTSSSQTQQVSAADAAAVTPLPSKQQQPQQQLKLHLVSILPDVESSATRKVLSSFATPPALQSSPSYDSESLSESVTGAAPTTATSVDFGHCLYRKGHHEAASSYIIRSGATGSRTIVNYNDLPEMTTDEFVNIVHGFAAMPEDQSHDGSTSNLFGEDYWWHFEGRIPETTMQCIHHLRQVLPGSTISVEVEKPGREGLVELAAESDVVFYSKSWAESRGYTEPEACLRGELSNCNKAFLMLCTWGSQGAGALFPSPAGAGGGNNEQTAEIAEPEYLHCSPSEVCKTQTITVVDTIGAGDTFIAGILYGLSMMMTSPPSITAPAAAASGNTTKDIRSWIQSKSEKEKKDILSFAVRLATKKVQMEGFAGILEGW
;
A
#
# COMPACT_ATOMS: atom_id res chain seq x y z
N MET A 1 -11.93 -13.15 -7.43
CA MET A 1 -11.62 -12.48 -6.14
C MET A 1 -10.47 -11.54 -6.43
N LYS A 2 -10.37 -10.31 -5.90
CA LYS A 2 -9.20 -9.48 -6.25
C LYS A 2 -7.98 -9.86 -5.41
N HIS A 3 -6.82 -9.87 -6.04
CA HIS A 3 -5.54 -10.17 -5.41
C HIS A 3 -4.61 -8.97 -5.53
N LEU A 4 -4.03 -8.56 -4.41
CA LEU A 4 -2.99 -7.53 -4.38
C LEU A 4 -1.68 -8.18 -3.92
N ILE A 5 -0.70 -8.23 -4.81
CA ILE A 5 0.59 -8.87 -4.62
C ILE A 5 1.66 -7.80 -4.50
N LEU A 6 2.35 -7.74 -3.36
CA LEU A 6 3.42 -6.79 -3.11
C LEU A 6 4.77 -7.51 -3.15
N VAL A 7 5.62 -7.11 -4.09
CA VAL A 7 6.92 -7.73 -4.36
C VAL A 7 8.02 -6.76 -3.94
N GLY A 8 8.72 -7.06 -2.86
CA GLY A 8 9.75 -6.17 -2.32
C GLY A 8 10.53 -6.78 -1.16
N ALA A 9 11.50 -6.02 -0.67
CA ALA A 9 12.39 -6.48 0.39
C ALA A 9 11.75 -6.34 1.77
N CYS A 10 12.01 -7.30 2.65
CA CYS A 10 11.60 -7.26 4.04
C CYS A 10 12.81 -7.12 4.95
N TYR A 11 12.74 -6.13 5.84
CA TYR A 11 13.82 -5.79 6.76
C TYR A 11 13.38 -5.96 8.21
N LEU A 12 14.36 -6.19 9.09
CA LEU A 12 14.25 -5.89 10.50
C LEU A 12 14.99 -4.59 10.80
N ASP A 13 14.23 -3.53 11.06
CA ASP A 13 14.73 -2.21 11.40
C ASP A 13 15.06 -2.16 12.88
N THR A 14 16.32 -1.90 13.19
CA THR A 14 16.82 -1.54 14.52
C THR A 14 16.95 -0.02 14.60
N ILE A 15 16.01 0.62 15.26
CA ILE A 15 15.91 2.08 15.39
C ILE A 15 16.49 2.49 16.74
N LEU A 16 17.59 3.25 16.70
CA LEU A 16 18.23 3.87 17.84
C LEU A 16 17.85 5.35 17.87
N THR A 17 17.11 5.78 18.88
CA THR A 17 16.89 7.21 19.12
C THR A 17 18.05 7.75 19.94
N VAL A 18 18.65 8.83 19.47
CA VAL A 18 19.78 9.51 20.11
C VAL A 18 19.44 10.98 20.30
N PRO A 19 19.98 11.67 21.32
CA PRO A 19 19.67 13.09 21.53
C PRO A 19 20.17 13.95 20.35
N GLN A 20 21.31 13.59 19.78
CA GLN A 20 21.94 14.20 18.60
C GLN A 20 22.72 13.13 17.84
N PHE A 21 23.12 13.39 16.59
CA PHE A 21 23.98 12.44 15.88
C PHE A 21 25.33 12.29 16.59
N PRO A 22 25.85 11.05 16.72
CA PRO A 22 27.19 10.85 17.24
C PRO A 22 28.21 11.43 16.25
N GLU A 23 29.25 12.06 16.79
CA GLU A 23 30.44 12.39 16.01
C GLU A 23 31.21 11.11 15.69
N GLU A 24 31.99 11.14 14.60
CA GLU A 24 32.90 10.04 14.26
C GLU A 24 33.84 9.75 15.46
N ASP A 25 34.06 8.48 15.75
CA ASP A 25 34.87 8.00 16.88
C ASP A 25 34.36 8.42 18.29
N SER A 26 33.12 8.90 18.39
CA SER A 26 32.49 9.21 19.67
C SER A 26 31.68 8.05 20.25
N LYS A 27 31.48 8.07 21.58
CA LYS A 27 30.59 7.15 22.28
C LYS A 27 29.33 7.87 22.74
N LEU A 28 28.19 7.50 22.17
CA LEU A 28 26.89 8.05 22.54
C LEU A 28 25.94 6.93 22.97
N ARG A 29 25.18 7.17 24.04
CA ARG A 29 24.12 6.24 24.49
C ARG A 29 22.79 6.63 23.85
N ALA A 30 22.12 5.66 23.22
CA ALA A 30 20.76 5.83 22.72
C ALA A 30 19.78 6.05 23.89
N THR A 31 18.81 6.92 23.69
CA THR A 31 17.70 7.19 24.63
C THR A 31 16.58 6.17 24.49
N ALA A 32 16.43 5.55 23.31
CA ALA A 32 15.48 4.47 23.07
C ALA A 32 16.00 3.51 21.99
N LEU A 33 15.57 2.25 22.09
CA LEU A 33 15.78 1.20 21.10
C LEU A 33 14.42 0.62 20.72
N GLN A 34 14.14 0.56 19.42
CA GLN A 34 12.99 -0.12 18.87
C GLN A 34 13.47 -1.10 17.79
N VAL A 35 12.94 -2.32 17.81
CA VAL A 35 13.14 -3.27 16.71
C VAL A 35 11.79 -3.59 16.12
N ARG A 36 11.61 -3.33 14.83
CA ARG A 36 10.36 -3.58 14.12
C ARG A 36 10.63 -4.08 12.71
N ARG A 37 9.60 -4.63 12.08
CA ARG A 37 9.66 -4.92 10.65
C ARG A 37 9.73 -3.62 9.84
N GLY A 38 10.49 -3.65 8.77
CA GLY A 38 10.61 -2.60 7.77
C GLY A 38 10.57 -3.15 6.35
N GLY A 39 10.93 -2.30 5.40
CA GLY A 39 10.80 -2.53 3.96
C GLY A 39 9.51 -1.94 3.39
N ASN A 40 9.60 -1.35 2.20
CA ASN A 40 8.53 -0.55 1.61
C ASN A 40 7.26 -1.38 1.41
N CYS A 41 7.38 -2.50 0.67
CA CYS A 41 6.26 -3.41 0.44
C CYS A 41 5.66 -3.98 1.75
N PRO A 42 6.43 -4.54 2.69
CA PRO A 42 5.90 -4.96 3.99
C PRO A 42 5.18 -3.84 4.77
N ASN A 43 5.70 -2.61 4.76
CA ASN A 43 5.05 -1.48 5.42
C ASN A 43 3.72 -1.13 4.75
N THR A 44 3.66 -1.15 3.42
CA THR A 44 2.40 -1.00 2.67
C THR A 44 1.41 -2.12 3.03
N VAL A 45 1.86 -3.37 3.12
CA VAL A 45 1.03 -4.51 3.54
C VAL A 45 0.45 -4.32 4.96
N GLU A 46 1.22 -3.78 5.91
CA GLU A 46 0.75 -3.49 7.28
C GLU A 46 -0.49 -2.62 7.28
N VAL A 47 -0.42 -1.53 6.52
CA VAL A 47 -1.48 -0.53 6.44
C VAL A 47 -2.69 -1.10 5.71
N LEU A 48 -2.46 -1.82 4.61
CA LEU A 48 -3.52 -2.51 3.87
C LEU A 48 -4.24 -3.55 4.73
N GLN A 49 -3.51 -4.34 5.53
CA GLN A 49 -4.10 -5.31 6.45
C GLN A 49 -5.04 -4.61 7.44
N GLN A 50 -4.59 -3.52 8.08
CA GLN A 50 -5.44 -2.77 9.00
C GLN A 50 -6.69 -2.22 8.31
N LEU A 51 -6.56 -1.68 7.08
CA LEU A 51 -7.69 -1.16 6.29
C LEU A 51 -8.74 -2.24 5.99
N LEU A 52 -8.30 -3.45 5.64
CA LEU A 52 -9.19 -4.58 5.37
C LEU A 52 -9.86 -5.12 6.63
N LEU A 53 -9.14 -5.18 7.76
CA LEU A 53 -9.70 -5.66 9.03
C LEU A 53 -10.72 -4.68 9.62
N SER A 54 -10.56 -3.37 9.40
CA SER A 54 -11.47 -2.33 9.91
C SER A 54 -12.75 -2.14 9.08
N GLY A 55 -13.00 -2.95 8.04
CA GLY A 55 -14.22 -2.86 7.23
C GLY A 55 -14.30 -1.63 6.33
N GLY A 56 -13.20 -0.88 6.16
CA GLY A 56 -13.06 0.09 5.09
C GLY A 56 -13.80 1.42 5.20
N GLY A 57 -14.10 1.90 6.41
CA GLY A 57 -14.80 3.17 6.63
C GLY A 57 -14.14 4.38 5.95
N LEU A 58 -14.65 4.75 4.78
CA LEU A 58 -14.45 6.04 4.12
C LEU A 58 -15.61 6.98 4.53
N ASP A 59 -15.82 7.17 5.83
CA ASP A 59 -16.77 8.18 6.29
C ASP A 59 -16.09 9.57 6.23
N THR A 60 -16.33 10.30 5.15
CA THR A 60 -15.92 11.70 4.99
C THR A 60 -16.91 12.68 5.64
N SER A 61 -17.80 12.21 6.52
CA SER A 61 -18.74 13.09 7.23
C SER A 61 -18.26 13.31 8.66
N SER A 62 -17.81 14.52 8.94
CA SER A 62 -17.72 15.04 10.30
C SER A 62 -19.14 15.13 10.88
N SER A 63 -19.63 14.06 11.49
CA SER A 63 -20.89 14.12 12.24
C SER A 63 -20.59 14.74 13.60
N GLN A 64 -20.98 16.01 13.73
CA GLN A 64 -21.04 16.70 15.01
C GLN A 64 -21.81 15.85 16.03
N THR A 65 -21.22 15.70 17.21
CA THR A 65 -21.86 15.13 18.39
C THR A 65 -23.04 16.01 18.78
N GLN A 66 -24.25 15.69 18.28
CA GLN A 66 -25.48 16.19 18.89
C GLN A 66 -25.84 15.28 20.05
N GLN A 67 -25.62 15.79 21.26
CA GLN A 67 -26.26 15.28 22.48
C GLN A 67 -27.78 15.30 22.27
N VAL A 68 -28.40 14.12 22.20
CA VAL A 68 -29.85 13.99 22.38
C VAL A 68 -30.08 13.49 23.80
N SER A 69 -30.78 14.32 24.56
CA SER A 69 -31.17 14.12 25.95
C SER A 69 -32.02 12.87 26.14
N ALA A 70 -31.82 12.19 27.27
CA ALA A 70 -32.61 11.06 27.72
C ALA A 70 -34.04 11.50 28.12
N ALA A 71 -34.99 11.34 27.21
CA ALA A 71 -36.42 11.19 27.51
C ALA A 71 -37.14 10.76 26.22
N ASP A 72 -37.37 9.46 26.07
CA ASP A 72 -38.54 8.83 25.41
C ASP A 72 -38.19 7.38 25.05
N ALA A 73 -38.21 6.53 26.07
CA ALA A 73 -38.17 5.09 25.92
C ALA A 73 -39.61 4.58 25.76
N ALA A 74 -40.06 4.33 24.52
CA ALA A 74 -41.14 3.38 24.26
C ALA A 74 -41.22 3.00 22.77
N ALA A 75 -41.28 1.68 22.51
CA ALA A 75 -41.59 1.02 21.24
C ALA A 75 -40.50 0.98 20.14
N VAL A 76 -39.58 0.02 20.26
CA VAL A 76 -38.74 -0.43 19.12
C VAL A 76 -39.29 -1.75 18.59
N THR A 77 -39.95 -1.68 17.43
CA THR A 77 -40.20 -2.82 16.55
C THR A 77 -38.87 -3.21 15.88
N PRO A 78 -38.51 -4.50 15.76
CA PRO A 78 -37.22 -4.86 15.15
C PRO A 78 -37.17 -4.45 13.67
N LEU A 79 -36.21 -3.61 13.32
CA LEU A 79 -35.87 -3.27 11.94
C LEU A 79 -35.51 -4.55 11.15
N PRO A 80 -35.88 -4.67 9.87
CA PRO A 80 -35.51 -5.83 9.07
C PRO A 80 -33.99 -5.87 8.88
N SER A 81 -33.44 -7.07 9.03
CA SER A 81 -32.04 -7.42 8.84
C SER A 81 -31.54 -6.88 7.49
N LYS A 82 -30.57 -5.96 7.52
CA LYS A 82 -29.83 -5.60 6.30
C LYS A 82 -29.15 -6.88 5.80
N GLN A 83 -29.67 -7.44 4.71
CA GLN A 83 -28.97 -8.48 3.96
C GLN A 83 -27.66 -7.85 3.46
N GLN A 84 -26.54 -8.22 4.10
CA GLN A 84 -25.21 -7.89 3.61
C GLN A 84 -25.03 -8.59 2.27
N GLN A 85 -25.00 -7.81 1.19
CA GLN A 85 -24.54 -8.31 -0.10
C GLN A 85 -23.09 -8.82 0.06
N PRO A 86 -22.69 -9.88 -0.65
CA PRO A 86 -21.33 -10.40 -0.56
C PRO A 86 -20.33 -9.32 -1.00
N GLN A 87 -19.63 -8.71 -0.03
CA GLN A 87 -18.49 -7.84 -0.32
C GLN A 87 -17.45 -8.65 -1.09
N GLN A 88 -17.07 -8.20 -2.29
CA GLN A 88 -15.94 -8.79 -3.01
C GLN A 88 -14.69 -8.71 -2.13
N GLN A 89 -14.12 -9.87 -1.82
CA GLN A 89 -12.99 -10.05 -0.92
C GLN A 89 -11.69 -9.67 -1.64
N LEU A 90 -10.84 -8.84 -1.03
CA LEU A 90 -9.47 -8.57 -1.49
C LEU A 90 -8.50 -9.45 -0.69
N LYS A 91 -7.69 -10.23 -1.40
CA LYS A 91 -6.65 -11.09 -0.81
C LYS A 91 -5.29 -10.41 -0.95
N LEU A 92 -4.60 -10.20 0.17
CA LEU A 92 -3.25 -9.61 0.20
C LEU A 92 -2.19 -10.71 0.15
N HIS A 93 -1.16 -10.50 -0.66
CA HIS A 93 0.00 -11.38 -0.77
C HIS A 93 1.27 -10.58 -0.60
N LEU A 94 2.21 -11.10 0.19
CA LEU A 94 3.58 -10.59 0.24
C LEU A 94 4.51 -11.59 -0.46
N VAL A 95 5.29 -11.09 -1.41
CA VAL A 95 6.40 -11.82 -2.03
C VAL A 95 7.68 -11.14 -1.60
N SER A 96 8.38 -11.78 -0.66
CA SER A 96 9.65 -11.27 -0.15
C SER A 96 10.63 -12.40 0.10
N ILE A 97 11.91 -12.05 0.14
CA ILE A 97 12.98 -12.97 0.50
C ILE A 97 13.09 -12.97 2.01
N LEU A 98 12.95 -14.15 2.60
CA LEU A 98 13.06 -14.37 4.02
C LEU A 98 14.22 -15.32 4.31
N PRO A 99 14.77 -15.28 5.53
CA PRO A 99 15.71 -16.30 5.99
C PRO A 99 15.06 -17.69 5.98
N ASP A 100 15.80 -18.70 6.39
CA ASP A 100 15.30 -20.07 6.53
C ASP A 100 13.95 -20.09 7.28
N VAL A 101 13.02 -20.91 6.80
CA VAL A 101 11.65 -21.01 7.35
C VAL A 101 11.65 -21.35 8.84
N GLU A 102 12.66 -22.09 9.31
CA GLU A 102 12.79 -22.49 10.72
C GLU A 102 13.48 -21.42 11.58
N SER A 103 14.06 -20.39 10.97
CA SER A 103 14.82 -19.36 11.69
C SER A 103 13.94 -18.54 12.65
N SER A 104 14.56 -18.04 13.72
CA SER A 104 13.90 -17.10 14.63
C SER A 104 13.60 -15.77 13.94
N ALA A 105 14.44 -15.34 12.99
CA ALA A 105 14.23 -14.11 12.21
C ALA A 105 12.96 -14.20 11.36
N THR A 106 12.76 -15.31 10.63
CA THR A 106 11.52 -15.56 9.87
C THR A 106 10.31 -15.54 10.79
N ARG A 107 10.36 -16.27 11.91
CA ARG A 107 9.25 -16.26 12.90
C ARG A 107 8.94 -14.85 13.39
N LYS A 108 9.96 -14.05 13.70
CA LYS A 108 9.81 -12.66 14.16
C LYS A 108 9.16 -11.77 13.09
N VAL A 109 9.56 -11.91 11.83
CA VAL A 109 8.96 -11.18 10.70
C VAL A 109 7.49 -11.56 10.54
N LEU A 110 7.19 -12.86 10.44
CA LEU A 110 5.81 -13.32 10.23
C LEU A 110 4.90 -12.96 11.41
N SER A 111 5.38 -13.14 12.66
CA SER A 111 4.62 -12.74 13.85
C SER A 111 4.42 -11.24 13.97
N SER A 112 5.21 -10.40 13.27
CA SER A 112 5.02 -8.95 13.31
C SER A 112 3.77 -8.47 12.56
N PHE A 113 3.21 -9.31 11.68
CA PHE A 113 1.94 -9.04 10.99
C PHE A 113 0.72 -9.53 11.78
N ALA A 114 0.93 -10.19 12.92
CA ALA A 114 -0.14 -10.60 13.80
C ALA A 114 -0.84 -9.40 14.42
N THR A 115 -2.17 -9.28 14.26
CA THR A 115 -2.95 -8.32 15.04
C THR A 115 -2.89 -8.73 16.52
N PRO A 116 -2.52 -7.84 17.45
CA PRO A 116 -2.65 -8.12 18.88
C PRO A 116 -4.10 -8.47 19.21
N PRO A 117 -4.38 -9.41 20.14
CA PRO A 117 -5.73 -9.58 20.65
C PRO A 117 -6.24 -8.24 21.18
N ALA A 118 -7.49 -7.89 20.89
CA ALA A 118 -8.14 -6.75 21.52
C ALA A 118 -7.92 -6.83 23.03
N LEU A 119 -7.47 -5.74 23.66
CA LEU A 119 -7.33 -5.62 25.10
C LEU A 119 -8.66 -6.00 25.76
N GLN A 120 -8.76 -7.23 26.26
CA GLN A 120 -9.82 -7.61 27.18
C GLN A 120 -9.63 -6.76 28.43
N SER A 121 -10.71 -6.11 28.87
CA SER A 121 -10.77 -5.43 30.16
C SER A 121 -10.20 -6.33 31.24
N SER A 122 -9.26 -5.79 32.01
CA SER A 122 -8.48 -6.40 33.09
C SER A 122 -9.15 -7.61 33.75
N PRO A 123 -8.49 -8.77 33.86
CA PRO A 123 -8.96 -9.83 34.74
C PRO A 123 -8.80 -9.35 36.19
N SER A 124 -9.86 -9.45 36.98
CA SER A 124 -9.78 -9.41 38.44
C SER A 124 -8.84 -10.52 38.91
N TYR A 125 -7.80 -10.16 39.64
CA TYR A 125 -6.90 -11.11 40.29
C TYR A 125 -7.66 -11.84 41.41
N ASP A 126 -8.04 -13.09 41.16
CA ASP A 126 -8.25 -14.06 42.23
C ASP A 126 -7.12 -15.08 42.19
N SER A 127 -6.37 -15.10 43.28
CA SER A 127 -5.27 -16.02 43.56
C SER A 127 -5.86 -17.39 43.86
N GLU A 128 -5.64 -18.39 43.00
CA GLU A 128 -5.22 -19.75 43.40
C GLU A 128 -5.00 -20.67 42.18
N SER A 129 -3.99 -21.55 42.31
CA SER A 129 -3.63 -22.72 41.48
C SER A 129 -2.48 -22.56 40.47
N LEU A 130 -1.28 -22.91 40.98
CA LEU A 130 -0.12 -23.35 40.22
C LEU A 130 -0.27 -24.86 39.92
N SER A 131 -0.52 -25.25 38.68
CA SER A 131 -0.05 -26.54 38.12
C SER A 131 -0.28 -26.64 36.60
N GLU A 132 0.84 -26.89 35.89
CA GLU A 132 1.02 -27.66 34.65
C GLU A 132 0.06 -27.50 33.45
N SER A 133 0.59 -26.99 32.35
CA SER A 133 0.93 -27.81 31.15
C SER A 133 1.45 -26.93 30.01
N VAL A 134 2.72 -27.14 29.64
CA VAL A 134 3.37 -26.53 28.48
C VAL A 134 3.04 -27.38 27.25
N THR A 135 1.83 -27.20 26.71
CA THR A 135 1.48 -27.57 25.32
C THR A 135 0.30 -26.70 24.87
N GLY A 136 0.56 -25.40 24.67
CA GLY A 136 -0.42 -24.47 24.11
C GLY A 136 0.12 -23.93 22.79
N ALA A 137 -0.52 -24.28 21.67
CA ALA A 137 -0.33 -23.62 20.40
C ALA A 137 -0.39 -22.09 20.63
N ALA A 138 0.57 -21.36 20.04
CA ALA A 138 0.54 -19.90 20.07
C ALA A 138 -0.85 -19.43 19.65
N PRO A 139 -1.47 -18.46 20.36
CA PRO A 139 -2.78 -17.95 19.97
C PRO A 139 -2.69 -17.52 18.51
N THR A 140 -3.49 -18.15 17.65
CA THR A 140 -3.56 -17.85 16.22
C THR A 140 -4.08 -16.44 16.05
N THR A 141 -3.16 -15.50 15.99
CA THR A 141 -3.42 -14.13 15.56
C THR A 141 -3.74 -14.19 14.07
N ALA A 142 -4.98 -13.91 13.72
CA ALA A 142 -5.42 -13.92 12.32
C ALA A 142 -4.74 -12.76 11.58
N THR A 143 -3.85 -13.08 10.65
CA THR A 143 -3.35 -12.15 9.62
C THR A 143 -4.15 -12.37 8.34
N SER A 144 -4.46 -11.28 7.62
CA SER A 144 -5.12 -11.35 6.31
C SER A 144 -4.13 -11.44 5.15
N VAL A 145 -2.83 -11.56 5.46
CA VAL A 145 -1.73 -11.58 4.50
C VAL A 145 -1.31 -13.01 4.21
N ASP A 146 -1.25 -13.36 2.93
CA ASP A 146 -0.71 -14.62 2.44
C ASP A 146 0.81 -14.49 2.22
N PHE A 147 1.56 -15.36 2.88
CA PHE A 147 3.02 -15.46 2.77
C PHE A 147 3.48 -16.70 1.99
N GLY A 148 2.54 -17.45 1.39
CA GLY A 148 2.82 -18.71 0.69
C GLY A 148 3.75 -18.58 -0.52
N HIS A 149 3.93 -17.35 -1.01
CA HIS A 149 4.82 -17.03 -2.13
C HIS A 149 6.12 -16.34 -1.70
N CYS A 150 6.41 -16.22 -0.40
CA CYS A 150 7.72 -15.78 0.07
C CYS A 150 8.82 -16.80 -0.28
N LEU A 151 10.03 -16.28 -0.50
CA LEU A 151 11.20 -17.06 -0.91
C LEU A 151 12.13 -17.26 0.29
N TYR A 152 12.26 -18.49 0.77
CA TYR A 152 13.04 -18.82 1.97
C TYR A 152 14.46 -19.26 1.61
N ARG A 153 15.47 -18.58 2.16
CA ARG A 153 16.89 -18.88 1.91
C ARG A 153 17.41 -19.89 2.93
N LYS A 154 17.45 -21.16 2.52
CA LYS A 154 17.90 -22.27 3.37
C LYS A 154 19.30 -22.00 3.95
N GLY A 155 19.45 -22.22 5.26
CA GLY A 155 20.72 -22.02 5.97
C GLY A 155 21.06 -20.57 6.33
N HIS A 156 20.25 -19.59 5.91
CA HIS A 156 20.37 -18.21 6.41
C HIS A 156 19.48 -18.04 7.65
N HIS A 157 20.03 -17.50 8.74
CA HIS A 157 19.29 -17.33 9.99
C HIS A 157 19.03 -15.86 10.37
N GLU A 158 19.70 -14.92 9.72
CA GLU A 158 19.56 -13.49 9.93
C GLU A 158 18.71 -12.87 8.82
N ALA A 159 17.82 -11.96 9.19
CA ALA A 159 17.07 -11.16 8.21
C ALA A 159 17.93 -10.05 7.63
N ALA A 160 17.56 -9.58 6.43
CA ALA A 160 17.99 -8.28 5.98
C ALA A 160 17.66 -7.26 7.08
N SER A 161 18.60 -6.39 7.41
CA SER A 161 18.53 -5.54 8.60
C SER A 161 18.89 -4.11 8.25
N SER A 162 18.16 -3.16 8.86
CA SER A 162 18.46 -1.74 8.77
C SER A 162 18.83 -1.22 10.15
N TYR A 163 19.94 -0.52 10.28
CA TYR A 163 20.31 0.20 11.49
C TYR A 163 20.02 1.68 11.29
N ILE A 164 19.02 2.17 12.02
CA ILE A 164 18.49 3.51 11.84
C ILE A 164 18.86 4.35 13.06
N ILE A 165 19.66 5.39 12.85
CA ILE A 165 19.95 6.38 13.89
C ILE A 165 18.99 7.55 13.70
N ARG A 166 18.11 7.78 14.67
CA ARG A 166 17.13 8.88 14.71
C ARG A 166 17.60 9.95 15.68
N SER A 167 17.79 11.18 15.20
CA SER A 167 18.15 12.33 16.04
C SER A 167 16.90 12.93 16.68
N GLY A 168 16.84 12.97 18.01
CA GLY A 168 15.76 13.60 18.77
C GLY A 168 15.76 15.13 18.65
N ALA A 169 16.93 15.75 18.44
CA ALA A 169 17.04 17.19 18.27
C ALA A 169 16.46 17.70 16.94
N THR A 170 16.59 16.92 15.86
CA THR A 170 16.25 17.37 14.49
C THR A 170 15.13 16.56 13.85
N GLY A 171 14.78 15.39 14.39
CA GLY A 171 13.84 14.44 13.79
C GLY A 171 14.39 13.74 12.54
N SER A 172 15.61 14.03 12.11
CA SER A 172 16.24 13.40 10.95
C SER A 172 16.76 12.00 11.28
N ARG A 173 17.02 11.21 10.23
CA ARG A 173 17.45 9.81 10.34
C ARG A 173 18.57 9.48 9.36
N THR A 174 19.45 8.59 9.78
CA THR A 174 20.46 7.95 8.92
C THR A 174 20.24 6.45 8.95
N ILE A 175 20.26 5.81 7.79
CA ILE A 175 19.94 4.39 7.62
C ILE A 175 21.16 3.68 7.05
N VAL A 176 21.62 2.62 7.73
CA VAL A 176 22.67 1.72 7.26
C VAL A 176 22.05 0.33 7.07
N ASN A 177 22.09 -0.18 5.84
CA ASN A 177 21.48 -1.47 5.51
C ASN A 177 22.54 -2.57 5.44
N TYR A 178 22.20 -3.75 5.95
CA TYR A 178 22.92 -4.99 5.77
C TYR A 178 21.97 -6.05 5.23
N ASN A 179 22.37 -6.72 4.15
CA ASN A 179 21.61 -7.85 3.59
C ASN A 179 22.57 -8.91 3.09
N ASP A 180 22.51 -10.10 3.69
CA ASP A 180 23.27 -11.29 3.29
C ASP A 180 22.36 -12.35 2.64
N LEU A 181 21.06 -12.05 2.47
CA LEU A 181 20.14 -12.92 1.77
C LEU A 181 20.38 -12.78 0.26
N PRO A 182 20.61 -13.88 -0.47
CA PRO A 182 20.66 -13.84 -1.93
C PRO A 182 19.38 -13.24 -2.50
N GLU A 183 19.51 -12.28 -3.41
CA GLU A 183 18.38 -11.58 -4.02
C GLU A 183 17.50 -12.56 -4.85
N MET A 184 16.29 -12.12 -5.21
CA MET A 184 15.32 -12.93 -5.94
C MET A 184 15.80 -13.12 -7.38
N THR A 185 15.69 -14.34 -7.89
CA THR A 185 15.97 -14.64 -9.30
C THR A 185 14.69 -14.57 -10.14
N THR A 186 14.86 -14.36 -11.45
CA THR A 186 13.75 -14.38 -12.40
C THR A 186 13.02 -15.73 -12.40
N ASP A 187 13.75 -16.84 -12.36
CA ASP A 187 13.17 -18.20 -12.36
C ASP A 187 12.31 -18.46 -11.11
N GLU A 188 12.74 -17.98 -9.95
CA GLU A 188 11.92 -18.04 -8.73
C GLU A 188 10.60 -17.27 -8.89
N PHE A 189 10.65 -16.07 -9.47
CA PHE A 189 9.47 -15.27 -9.73
C PHE A 189 8.54 -15.91 -10.78
N VAL A 190 9.10 -16.48 -11.86
CA VAL A 190 8.37 -17.23 -12.89
C VAL A 190 7.51 -18.32 -12.26
N ASN A 191 8.05 -19.08 -11.31
CA ASN A 191 7.30 -20.12 -10.59
C ASN A 191 6.13 -19.54 -9.77
N ILE A 192 6.30 -18.37 -9.16
CA ILE A 192 5.22 -17.68 -8.44
C ILE A 192 4.10 -17.29 -9.40
N VAL A 193 4.41 -16.67 -10.53
CA VAL A 193 3.42 -16.27 -11.54
C VAL A 193 2.64 -17.47 -12.07
N HIS A 194 3.31 -18.59 -12.35
CA HIS A 194 2.63 -19.82 -12.76
C HIS A 194 1.73 -20.40 -11.66
N GLY A 195 2.10 -20.24 -10.38
CA GLY A 195 1.24 -20.59 -9.25
C GLY A 195 -0.07 -19.82 -9.24
N PHE A 196 -0.04 -18.51 -9.52
CA PHE A 196 -1.26 -17.69 -9.66
C PHE A 196 -2.07 -18.09 -10.90
N ALA A 197 -1.41 -18.27 -12.05
CA ALA A 197 -2.08 -18.67 -13.30
C ALA A 197 -2.76 -20.06 -13.22
N ALA A 198 -2.33 -20.93 -12.30
CA ALA A 198 -2.94 -22.24 -12.09
C ALA A 198 -4.17 -22.21 -11.18
N MET A 199 -4.55 -21.05 -10.62
CA MET A 199 -5.66 -20.96 -9.66
C MET A 199 -7.03 -21.21 -10.32
N PRO A 200 -7.91 -22.05 -9.72
CA PRO A 200 -9.20 -22.42 -10.33
C PRO A 200 -10.18 -21.25 -10.50
N GLU A 201 -10.04 -20.19 -9.71
CA GLU A 201 -10.94 -19.02 -9.70
C GLU A 201 -10.87 -18.18 -10.98
N ASP A 202 -9.79 -18.30 -11.76
CA ASP A 202 -9.59 -17.60 -13.04
C ASP A 202 -10.16 -18.37 -14.25
N GLN A 203 -10.79 -19.53 -14.03
CA GLN A 203 -11.39 -20.37 -15.10
C GLN A 203 -12.88 -20.08 -15.36
N SER A 204 -13.51 -19.15 -14.63
CA SER A 204 -14.91 -18.76 -14.89
C SER A 204 -14.99 -17.80 -16.07
N HIS A 205 -14.80 -18.32 -17.28
CA HIS A 205 -15.11 -17.62 -18.53
C HIS A 205 -16.62 -17.56 -18.76
N ASP A 206 -17.28 -16.61 -18.10
CA ASP A 206 -18.51 -16.02 -18.63
C ASP A 206 -18.14 -15.29 -19.93
N GLY A 207 -18.72 -15.72 -21.06
CA GLY A 207 -18.43 -15.31 -22.43
C GLY A 207 -18.71 -13.84 -22.80
N SER A 208 -18.49 -12.90 -21.89
CA SER A 208 -18.69 -11.46 -22.06
C SER A 208 -17.38 -10.72 -22.40
N THR A 209 -17.08 -10.69 -23.70
CA THR A 209 -16.39 -9.67 -24.53
C THR A 209 -15.06 -8.98 -24.16
N SER A 210 -14.53 -9.04 -22.93
CA SER A 210 -13.11 -8.76 -22.64
C SER A 210 -12.77 -9.17 -21.20
N ASN A 211 -12.34 -10.42 -21.00
CA ASN A 211 -11.67 -10.83 -19.76
C ASN A 211 -10.26 -11.26 -20.16
N LEU A 212 -9.30 -10.34 -20.19
CA LEU A 212 -7.90 -10.72 -20.27
C LEU A 212 -7.55 -11.58 -19.06
N PHE A 213 -6.78 -12.63 -19.30
CA PHE A 213 -6.37 -13.53 -18.24
C PHE A 213 -5.53 -12.77 -17.20
N GLY A 214 -5.95 -12.84 -15.93
CA GLY A 214 -5.30 -12.16 -14.82
C GLY A 214 -5.77 -10.73 -14.47
N GLU A 215 -6.93 -10.27 -14.94
CA GLU A 215 -7.54 -8.96 -14.57
C GLU A 215 -7.83 -8.80 -13.07
N ASP A 216 -7.94 -9.91 -12.34
CA ASP A 216 -8.16 -9.93 -10.89
C ASP A 216 -6.87 -9.65 -10.08
N TYR A 217 -5.69 -9.63 -10.73
CA TYR A 217 -4.40 -9.46 -10.06
C TYR A 217 -3.83 -8.04 -10.23
N TRP A 218 -3.39 -7.47 -9.11
CA TRP A 218 -2.57 -6.26 -9.08
C TRP A 218 -1.22 -6.57 -8.44
N TRP A 219 -0.15 -6.39 -9.20
CA TRP A 219 1.23 -6.55 -8.77
C TRP A 219 1.87 -5.18 -8.50
N HIS A 220 2.32 -4.95 -7.27
CA HIS A 220 3.10 -3.79 -6.89
C HIS A 220 4.56 -4.19 -6.68
N PHE A 221 5.49 -3.53 -7.37
CA PHE A 221 6.91 -3.79 -7.29
C PHE A 221 7.67 -2.63 -6.63
N GLU A 222 8.50 -2.96 -5.66
CA GLU A 222 9.58 -2.07 -5.21
C GLU A 222 10.65 -1.98 -6.31
N GLY A 223 11.01 -0.75 -6.74
CA GLY A 223 12.08 -0.49 -7.73
C GLY A 223 13.49 -0.72 -7.16
N ARG A 224 13.73 -1.88 -6.53
CA ARG A 224 14.97 -2.22 -5.83
C ARG A 224 16.04 -2.75 -6.76
N ILE A 225 15.69 -3.73 -7.60
CA ILE A 225 16.60 -4.43 -8.52
C ILE A 225 16.00 -4.34 -9.92
N PRO A 226 16.20 -3.21 -10.61
CA PRO A 226 15.46 -2.93 -11.84
C PRO A 226 15.61 -3.99 -12.93
N GLU A 227 16.81 -4.55 -13.10
CA GLU A 227 17.07 -5.60 -14.09
C GLU A 227 16.22 -6.85 -13.86
N THR A 228 16.25 -7.43 -12.65
CA THR A 228 15.42 -8.60 -12.31
C THR A 228 13.94 -8.25 -12.39
N THR A 229 13.53 -7.12 -11.81
CA THR A 229 12.12 -6.69 -11.81
C THR A 229 11.58 -6.51 -13.24
N MET A 230 12.41 -6.02 -14.17
CA MET A 230 12.04 -5.89 -15.58
C MET A 230 11.75 -7.24 -16.24
N GLN A 231 12.62 -8.22 -16.01
CA GLN A 231 12.41 -9.58 -16.51
C GLN A 231 11.14 -10.21 -15.92
N CYS A 232 10.90 -9.97 -14.62
CA CYS A 232 9.67 -10.38 -13.94
C CYS A 232 8.42 -9.76 -14.57
N ILE A 233 8.42 -8.45 -14.83
CA ILE A 233 7.31 -7.74 -15.47
C ILE A 233 7.06 -8.28 -16.88
N HIS A 234 8.10 -8.46 -17.70
CA HIS A 234 7.94 -9.02 -19.03
C HIS A 234 7.33 -10.42 -19.03
N HIS A 235 7.78 -11.31 -18.14
CA HIS A 235 7.19 -12.64 -17.99
C HIS A 235 5.74 -12.57 -17.50
N LEU A 236 5.48 -11.71 -16.52
CA LEU A 236 4.12 -11.49 -16.00
C LEU A 236 3.16 -11.03 -17.10
N ARG A 237 3.57 -10.12 -17.98
CA ARG A 237 2.77 -9.68 -19.13
C ARG A 237 2.49 -10.79 -20.13
N GLN A 238 3.37 -11.79 -20.25
CA GLN A 238 3.16 -12.94 -21.13
C GLN A 238 2.17 -13.95 -20.54
N VAL A 239 2.24 -14.17 -19.22
CA VAL A 239 1.42 -15.21 -18.55
C VAL A 239 0.08 -14.67 -18.05
N LEU A 240 0.05 -13.45 -17.49
CA LEU A 240 -1.13 -12.77 -16.94
C LEU A 240 -1.28 -11.38 -17.58
N PRO A 241 -1.60 -11.30 -18.89
CA PRO A 241 -1.63 -10.02 -19.63
C PRO A 241 -2.64 -9.00 -19.09
N GLY A 242 -3.68 -9.44 -18.38
CA GLY A 242 -4.70 -8.58 -17.77
C GLY A 242 -4.29 -7.96 -16.43
N SER A 243 -3.17 -8.39 -15.83
CA SER A 243 -2.75 -7.89 -14.52
C SER A 243 -2.46 -6.39 -14.52
N THR A 244 -2.81 -5.69 -13.44
CA THR A 244 -2.35 -4.31 -13.22
C THR A 244 -0.97 -4.33 -12.60
N ILE A 245 -0.04 -3.52 -13.10
CA ILE A 245 1.32 -3.40 -12.56
C ILE A 245 1.56 -1.99 -12.04
N SER A 246 2.01 -1.89 -10.80
CA SER A 246 2.51 -0.63 -10.24
C SER A 246 3.96 -0.74 -9.79
N VAL A 247 4.71 0.35 -9.89
CA VAL A 247 6.13 0.39 -9.48
C VAL A 247 6.45 1.61 -8.64
N GLU A 248 7.34 1.42 -7.67
CA GLU A 248 7.96 2.50 -6.91
C GLU A 248 9.29 2.93 -7.52
N VAL A 249 9.41 4.22 -7.84
CA VAL A 249 10.63 4.89 -8.32
C VAL A 249 11.12 5.86 -7.24
N GLU A 250 11.91 5.32 -6.30
CA GLU A 250 12.27 6.04 -5.07
C GLU A 250 13.72 6.50 -5.02
N LYS A 251 14.69 5.60 -5.16
CA LYS A 251 16.10 5.90 -4.92
C LYS A 251 16.81 6.36 -6.20
N PRO A 252 17.30 7.61 -6.28
CA PRO A 252 18.02 8.08 -7.45
C PRO A 252 19.34 7.32 -7.66
N GLY A 253 19.81 7.28 -8.91
CA GLY A 253 21.07 6.63 -9.29
C GLY A 253 21.00 5.11 -9.47
N ARG A 254 19.81 4.49 -9.34
CA ARG A 254 19.61 3.09 -9.77
C ARG A 254 19.31 3.05 -11.27
N GLU A 255 20.19 2.41 -12.03
CA GLU A 255 19.98 2.16 -13.46
C GLU A 255 18.78 1.22 -13.67
N GLY A 256 17.98 1.48 -14.71
CA GLY A 256 16.79 0.68 -15.03
C GLY A 256 15.45 1.20 -14.48
N LEU A 257 15.45 2.23 -13.62
CA LEU A 257 14.23 2.76 -13.01
C LEU A 257 13.29 3.47 -14.00
N VAL A 258 13.85 4.12 -15.03
CA VAL A 258 13.07 4.80 -16.07
C VAL A 258 12.33 3.77 -16.92
N GLU A 259 13.03 2.69 -17.26
CA GLU A 259 12.52 1.57 -18.02
C GLU A 259 11.41 0.83 -17.24
N LEU A 260 11.59 0.65 -15.93
CA LEU A 260 10.53 0.13 -15.04
C LEU A 260 9.27 0.99 -15.05
N ALA A 261 9.44 2.32 -14.99
CA ALA A 261 8.31 3.25 -15.04
C ALA A 261 7.56 3.14 -16.38
N ALA A 262 8.29 3.02 -17.49
CA ALA A 262 7.73 2.87 -18.83
C ALA A 262 6.86 1.62 -19.01
N GLU A 263 7.20 0.53 -18.32
CA GLU A 263 6.50 -0.76 -18.42
C GLU A 263 5.31 -0.90 -17.45
N SER A 264 5.07 0.09 -16.58
CA SER A 264 4.08 0.04 -15.50
C SER A 264 2.78 0.77 -15.84
N ASP A 265 1.66 0.29 -15.28
CA ASP A 265 0.35 0.94 -15.41
C ASP A 265 0.17 2.08 -14.39
N VAL A 266 0.79 1.96 -13.22
CA VAL A 266 0.79 2.99 -12.16
C VAL A 266 2.21 3.22 -11.67
N VAL A 267 2.65 4.48 -11.60
CA VAL A 267 4.01 4.82 -11.18
C VAL A 267 3.99 5.71 -9.94
N PHE A 268 4.75 5.35 -8.92
CA PHE A 268 4.93 6.14 -7.69
C PHE A 268 6.35 6.71 -7.65
N TYR A 269 6.48 8.03 -7.79
CA TYR A 269 7.75 8.75 -7.66
C TYR A 269 7.94 9.30 -6.24
N SER A 270 9.17 9.24 -5.75
CA SER A 270 9.56 9.94 -4.53
C SER A 270 10.00 11.38 -4.81
N LYS A 271 9.93 12.22 -3.79
CA LYS A 271 10.56 13.55 -3.80
C LYS A 271 12.05 13.48 -4.13
N SER A 272 12.77 12.51 -3.55
CA SER A 272 14.22 12.35 -3.75
C SER A 272 14.58 12.04 -5.20
N TRP A 273 13.76 11.22 -5.88
CA TRP A 273 13.89 11.00 -7.32
C TRP A 273 13.69 12.30 -8.09
N ALA A 274 12.57 12.98 -7.84
CA ALA A 274 12.23 14.21 -8.55
C ALA A 274 13.30 15.30 -8.41
N GLU A 275 13.80 15.52 -7.19
CA GLU A 275 14.86 16.49 -6.92
C GLU A 275 16.17 16.11 -7.64
N SER A 276 16.50 14.82 -7.73
CA SER A 276 17.69 14.35 -8.47
C SER A 276 17.61 14.62 -9.99
N ARG A 277 16.39 14.76 -10.52
CA ARG A 277 16.11 15.09 -11.93
C ARG A 277 15.98 16.60 -12.16
N GLY A 278 16.11 17.41 -11.11
CA GLY A 278 16.03 18.87 -11.17
C GLY A 278 14.60 19.41 -11.07
N TYR A 279 13.60 18.59 -10.76
CA TYR A 279 12.24 19.05 -10.54
C TYR A 279 12.07 19.65 -9.14
N THR A 280 11.31 20.75 -9.05
CA THR A 280 11.11 21.50 -7.80
C THR A 280 9.74 21.31 -7.16
N GLU A 281 8.83 20.64 -7.85
CA GLU A 281 7.45 20.39 -7.41
C GLU A 281 6.91 19.09 -8.04
N PRO A 282 5.88 18.46 -7.43
CA PRO A 282 5.38 17.17 -7.90
C PRO A 282 4.79 17.24 -9.32
N GLU A 283 4.10 18.32 -9.68
CA GLU A 283 3.55 18.47 -11.03
C GLU A 283 4.63 18.48 -12.11
N ALA A 284 5.70 19.26 -11.90
CA ALA A 284 6.83 19.33 -12.83
C ALA A 284 7.48 17.96 -13.03
N CYS A 285 7.62 17.17 -11.95
CA CYS A 285 8.11 15.80 -12.04
C CYS A 285 7.20 14.92 -12.89
N LEU A 286 5.89 14.92 -12.60
CA LEU A 286 4.94 14.04 -13.28
C LEU A 286 4.81 14.37 -14.76
N ARG A 287 4.75 15.67 -15.12
CA ARG A 287 4.72 16.11 -16.51
C ARG A 287 6.03 15.85 -17.24
N GLY A 288 7.17 16.05 -16.57
CA GLY A 288 8.49 15.80 -17.15
C GLY A 288 8.75 14.33 -17.46
N GLU A 289 8.28 13.43 -16.59
CA GLU A 289 8.45 11.98 -16.75
C GLU A 289 7.37 11.34 -17.65
N LEU A 290 6.32 12.08 -18.03
CA LEU A 290 5.21 11.56 -18.85
C LEU A 290 5.68 10.92 -20.16
N SER A 291 6.70 11.49 -20.79
CA SER A 291 7.28 10.96 -22.05
C SER A 291 7.88 9.56 -21.91
N ASN A 292 8.26 9.16 -20.70
CA ASN A 292 8.79 7.84 -20.41
C ASN A 292 7.66 6.84 -20.09
N CYS A 293 6.50 7.30 -19.62
CA CYS A 293 5.46 6.47 -19.01
C CYS A 293 4.24 6.26 -19.93
N ASN A 294 4.47 5.76 -21.14
CA ASN A 294 3.42 5.61 -22.16
C ASN A 294 2.34 4.56 -21.82
N LYS A 295 2.64 3.58 -20.95
CA LYS A 295 1.66 2.58 -20.49
C LYS A 295 0.87 3.04 -19.28
N ALA A 296 1.37 4.03 -18.54
CA ALA A 296 0.76 4.44 -17.29
C ALA A 296 -0.60 5.10 -17.51
N PHE A 297 -1.59 4.75 -16.69
CA PHE A 297 -2.85 5.47 -16.58
C PHE A 297 -2.91 6.36 -15.33
N LEU A 298 -1.93 6.23 -14.43
CA LEU A 298 -1.82 7.03 -13.22
C LEU A 298 -0.35 7.16 -12.80
N MET A 299 0.11 8.39 -12.62
CA MET A 299 1.44 8.69 -12.07
C MET A 299 1.28 9.53 -10.82
N LEU A 300 1.99 9.21 -9.74
CA LEU A 300 1.91 9.94 -8.48
C LEU A 300 3.28 10.36 -7.99
N CYS A 301 3.36 11.50 -7.30
CA CYS A 301 4.59 11.98 -6.70
C CYS A 301 4.31 12.53 -5.30
N THR A 302 4.99 11.98 -4.30
CA THR A 302 4.90 12.46 -2.91
C THR A 302 5.90 13.58 -2.65
N TRP A 303 5.49 14.60 -1.90
CA TRP A 303 6.25 15.83 -1.66
C TRP A 303 6.31 16.26 -0.18
N GLY A 304 6.32 15.29 0.74
CA GLY A 304 6.45 15.53 2.17
C GLY A 304 5.32 16.40 2.72
N SER A 305 5.66 17.52 3.38
CA SER A 305 4.68 18.42 3.99
C SER A 305 3.77 19.15 2.98
N GLN A 306 4.14 19.15 1.68
CA GLN A 306 3.29 19.71 0.63
C GLN A 306 2.25 18.70 0.14
N GLY A 307 2.36 17.43 0.51
CA GLY A 307 1.38 16.39 0.17
C GLY A 307 1.80 15.58 -1.05
N ALA A 308 0.89 15.39 -2.01
CA ALA A 308 1.17 14.59 -3.21
C ALA A 308 0.41 15.13 -4.44
N GLY A 309 1.04 14.94 -5.60
CA GLY A 309 0.43 15.14 -6.91
C GLY A 309 0.04 13.80 -7.55
N ALA A 310 -1.00 13.81 -8.38
CA ALA A 310 -1.43 12.71 -9.23
C ALA A 310 -1.69 13.25 -10.65
N LEU A 311 -1.12 12.60 -11.65
CA LEU A 311 -1.31 12.91 -13.06
C LEU A 311 -2.00 11.70 -13.71
N PHE A 312 -3.06 11.95 -14.47
CA PHE A 312 -3.79 10.96 -15.24
C PHE A 312 -3.45 11.19 -16.72
N PRO A 313 -2.54 10.40 -17.31
CA PRO A 313 -2.23 10.48 -18.73
C PRO A 313 -3.48 10.32 -19.58
N SER A 314 -3.62 11.18 -20.60
CA SER A 314 -4.67 11.04 -21.58
C SER A 314 -4.50 9.73 -22.34
N PRO A 315 -5.59 9.03 -22.70
CA PRO A 315 -5.51 7.86 -23.56
C PRO A 315 -4.72 8.27 -24.80
N ALA A 316 -3.60 7.61 -25.07
CA ALA A 316 -2.93 7.78 -26.35
C ALA A 316 -4.00 7.53 -27.41
N GLY A 317 -4.30 8.55 -28.22
CA GLY A 317 -5.19 8.35 -29.36
C GLY A 317 -4.70 7.10 -30.09
N ALA A 318 -5.58 6.16 -30.39
CA ALA A 318 -5.26 4.95 -31.12
C ALA A 318 -4.76 5.31 -32.54
N GLY A 319 -3.53 5.81 -32.62
CA GLY A 319 -2.86 6.28 -33.82
C GLY A 319 -2.28 5.09 -34.57
N GLY A 320 -3.18 4.22 -35.04
CA GLY A 320 -2.89 3.13 -35.98
C GLY A 320 -3.79 3.16 -37.22
N GLY A 321 -4.58 4.22 -37.41
CA GLY A 321 -5.43 4.42 -38.57
C GLY A 321 -4.91 5.55 -39.43
N ASN A 322 -4.71 5.29 -40.73
CA ASN A 322 -4.10 6.17 -41.73
C ASN A 322 -4.87 7.47 -42.07
N ASN A 323 -5.71 7.99 -41.16
CA ASN A 323 -6.38 9.26 -41.31
C ASN A 323 -5.90 10.21 -40.22
N GLU A 324 -4.78 10.87 -40.50
CA GLU A 324 -4.32 12.05 -39.76
C GLU A 324 -5.35 13.18 -39.92
N GLN A 325 -6.31 13.20 -39.00
CA GLN A 325 -6.99 14.41 -38.62
C GLN A 325 -6.79 14.60 -37.13
N THR A 326 -6.14 15.72 -36.82
CA THR A 326 -5.80 16.29 -35.52
C THR A 326 -6.94 16.17 -34.52
N ALA A 327 -7.06 15.03 -33.85
CA ALA A 327 -7.71 14.98 -32.56
C ALA A 327 -6.79 15.75 -31.60
N GLU A 328 -7.25 16.87 -31.06
CA GLU A 328 -6.57 17.56 -29.97
C GLU A 328 -6.27 16.51 -28.89
N ILE A 329 -4.99 16.23 -28.66
CA ILE A 329 -4.57 15.36 -27.56
C ILE A 329 -5.02 16.10 -26.31
N ALA A 330 -6.02 15.57 -25.62
CA ALA A 330 -6.50 16.15 -24.37
C ALA A 330 -5.29 16.30 -23.43
N GLU A 331 -5.16 17.45 -22.79
CA GLU A 331 -4.11 17.66 -21.79
C GLU A 331 -4.29 16.68 -20.63
N PRO A 332 -3.22 16.05 -20.13
CA PRO A 332 -3.29 15.18 -18.95
C PRO A 332 -3.86 15.93 -17.74
N GLU A 333 -4.80 15.28 -17.04
CA GLU A 333 -5.44 15.80 -15.84
C GLU A 333 -4.46 15.71 -14.65
N TYR A 334 -4.23 16.82 -13.95
CA TYR A 334 -3.39 16.87 -12.75
C TYR A 334 -4.20 17.26 -11.52
N LEU A 335 -4.02 16.51 -10.43
CA LEU A 335 -4.60 16.77 -9.12
C LEU A 335 -3.48 16.87 -8.08
N HIS A 336 -3.59 17.82 -7.18
CA HIS A 336 -2.69 17.96 -6.03
C HIS A 336 -3.49 17.91 -4.73
N CYS A 337 -2.98 17.27 -3.69
CA CYS A 337 -3.58 17.29 -2.35
C CYS A 337 -2.52 17.48 -1.27
N SER A 338 -2.70 18.51 -0.44
CA SER A 338 -1.85 18.81 0.72
C SER A 338 -2.42 18.27 2.04
N PRO A 339 -1.57 18.09 3.08
CA PRO A 339 -2.02 17.72 4.42
C PRO A 339 -3.00 18.74 5.03
N SER A 340 -2.84 20.04 4.76
CA SER A 340 -3.72 21.09 5.28
C SER A 340 -5.14 21.03 4.69
N GLU A 341 -5.30 20.52 3.47
CA GLU A 341 -6.62 20.30 2.86
C GLU A 341 -7.41 19.20 3.56
N VAL A 342 -6.73 18.15 4.04
CA VAL A 342 -7.36 16.95 4.65
C VAL A 342 -7.39 16.99 6.18
N CYS A 343 -6.57 17.83 6.81
CA CYS A 343 -6.47 18.02 8.26
C CYS A 343 -6.76 19.48 8.67
N LYS A 344 -7.85 20.06 8.15
CA LYS A 344 -8.16 21.51 8.21
C LYS A 344 -8.11 22.16 9.60
N THR A 345 -8.37 21.40 10.66
CA THR A 345 -8.50 21.90 12.05
C THR A 345 -7.48 21.31 13.01
N GLN A 346 -6.59 20.44 12.54
CA GLN A 346 -5.65 19.71 13.38
C GLN A 346 -4.23 20.22 13.18
N THR A 347 -3.55 20.56 14.27
CA THR A 347 -2.11 20.81 14.26
C THR A 347 -1.38 19.51 13.94
N ILE A 348 -0.62 19.50 12.84
CA ILE A 348 0.19 18.34 12.43
C ILE A 348 1.51 18.37 13.20
N THR A 349 1.68 17.44 14.14
CA THR A 349 2.92 17.26 14.90
C THR A 349 3.68 16.07 14.37
N VAL A 350 4.85 16.27 13.75
CA VAL A 350 5.65 15.17 13.18
C VAL A 350 6.37 14.41 14.30
N VAL A 351 6.09 13.11 14.39
CA VAL A 351 6.65 12.17 15.38
C VAL A 351 7.58 11.15 14.70
N ASP A 352 7.11 10.45 13.67
CA ASP A 352 7.89 9.45 12.93
C ASP A 352 7.53 9.49 11.44
N THR A 353 8.48 9.80 10.57
CA THR A 353 8.27 9.87 9.11
C THR A 353 8.59 8.57 8.37
N ILE A 354 9.06 7.52 9.05
CA ILE A 354 9.51 6.28 8.41
C ILE A 354 8.32 5.49 7.87
N GLY A 355 8.23 5.26 6.56
CA GLY A 355 7.11 4.56 5.92
C GLY A 355 5.86 5.41 5.67
N ALA A 356 5.97 6.74 5.71
CA ALA A 356 4.87 7.62 5.27
C ALA A 356 4.57 7.49 3.77
N GLY A 357 5.60 7.28 2.94
CA GLY A 357 5.43 6.95 1.51
C GLY A 357 4.71 5.62 1.32
N ASP A 358 5.17 4.57 2.00
CA ASP A 358 4.55 3.24 1.99
C ASP A 358 3.06 3.27 2.39
N THR A 359 2.73 4.12 3.38
CA THR A 359 1.36 4.38 3.83
C THR A 359 0.52 5.07 2.76
N PHE A 360 1.10 6.06 2.05
CA PHE A 360 0.43 6.72 0.94
C PHE A 360 0.13 5.72 -0.18
N ILE A 361 1.11 4.88 -0.55
CA ILE A 361 0.94 3.80 -1.55
C ILE A 361 -0.20 2.87 -1.12
N ALA A 362 -0.23 2.43 0.15
CA ALA A 362 -1.30 1.60 0.69
C ALA A 362 -2.68 2.25 0.50
N GLY A 363 -2.78 3.55 0.80
CA GLY A 363 -4.02 4.32 0.62
C GLY A 363 -4.50 4.35 -0.84
N ILE A 364 -3.59 4.53 -1.80
CA ILE A 364 -3.89 4.54 -3.23
C ILE A 364 -4.31 3.16 -3.72
N LEU A 365 -3.54 2.12 -3.39
CA LEU A 365 -3.85 0.73 -3.77
C LEU A 365 -5.20 0.30 -3.20
N TYR A 366 -5.46 0.62 -1.93
CA TYR A 366 -6.74 0.35 -1.27
C TYR A 366 -7.89 1.10 -1.92
N GLY A 367 -7.76 2.41 -2.10
CA GLY A 367 -8.80 3.27 -2.68
C GLY A 367 -9.19 2.80 -4.09
N LEU A 368 -8.20 2.52 -4.93
CA LEU A 368 -8.44 2.01 -6.28
C LEU A 368 -9.02 0.59 -6.28
N SER A 369 -8.59 -0.28 -5.36
CA SER A 369 -9.09 -1.67 -5.30
C SER A 369 -10.51 -1.79 -4.74
N MET A 370 -10.87 -1.01 -3.71
CA MET A 370 -12.15 -1.11 -2.99
C MET A 370 -13.24 -0.19 -3.53
N MET A 371 -12.90 0.97 -4.08
CA MET A 371 -13.91 1.84 -4.70
C MET A 371 -14.37 1.32 -6.06
N MET A 372 -13.59 0.45 -6.71
CA MET A 372 -14.05 -0.32 -7.86
C MET A 372 -15.19 -1.29 -7.51
N THR A 373 -15.17 -1.84 -6.30
CA THR A 373 -16.08 -2.92 -5.87
C THR A 373 -17.30 -2.41 -5.11
N SER A 374 -17.32 -1.12 -4.76
CA SER A 374 -18.46 -0.48 -4.09
C SER A 374 -19.35 0.22 -5.11
N PRO A 375 -20.67 -0.05 -5.19
CA PRO A 375 -21.57 0.87 -5.89
C PRO A 375 -21.46 2.26 -5.23
N PRO A 376 -21.56 3.36 -6.00
CA PRO A 376 -21.45 4.71 -5.46
C PRO A 376 -22.39 4.87 -4.27
N SER A 377 -21.85 5.32 -3.13
CA SER A 377 -22.59 5.32 -1.87
C SER A 377 -23.79 6.29 -1.88
N ILE A 378 -24.69 5.97 -0.96
CA ILE A 378 -26.06 6.43 -0.78
C ILE A 378 -26.16 7.95 -0.58
N THR A 379 -26.31 8.71 -1.67
CA THR A 379 -26.95 10.05 -1.64
C THR A 379 -27.62 10.45 -2.97
N ALA A 380 -27.42 9.71 -4.07
CA ALA A 380 -28.13 10.01 -5.32
C ALA A 380 -29.47 9.25 -5.39
N PRO A 381 -30.61 9.92 -5.66
CA PRO A 381 -31.86 9.22 -5.91
C PRO A 381 -31.68 8.27 -7.09
N ALA A 382 -32.16 7.03 -6.91
CA ALA A 382 -32.04 5.93 -7.85
C ALA A 382 -32.73 6.25 -9.18
N ALA A 383 -31.97 6.84 -10.11
CA ALA A 383 -32.33 6.94 -11.51
C ALA A 383 -31.19 6.35 -12.34
N ALA A 384 -31.45 5.16 -12.88
CA ALA A 384 -30.71 4.50 -13.96
C ALA A 384 -29.21 4.18 -13.72
N ALA A 385 -28.89 3.39 -12.69
CA ALA A 385 -27.64 2.62 -12.68
C ALA A 385 -27.84 1.29 -13.46
N SER A 386 -28.04 1.36 -14.77
CA SER A 386 -27.90 0.22 -15.68
C SER A 386 -26.49 0.23 -16.31
N GLY A 387 -25.47 0.49 -15.50
CA GLY A 387 -24.09 0.63 -15.93
C GLY A 387 -23.33 -0.70 -15.81
N ASN A 388 -22.81 -1.18 -16.93
CA ASN A 388 -21.86 -2.29 -17.01
C ASN A 388 -20.72 -2.06 -16.00
N THR A 389 -20.51 -2.96 -15.04
CA THR A 389 -19.46 -2.81 -14.02
C THR A 389 -18.11 -3.04 -14.70
N THR A 390 -17.33 -1.98 -14.95
CA THR A 390 -16.01 -2.08 -15.57
C THR A 390 -15.07 -2.88 -14.65
N LYS A 391 -14.62 -4.06 -15.09
CA LYS A 391 -13.63 -4.88 -14.37
C LYS A 391 -12.22 -4.30 -14.46
N ASP A 392 -11.91 -3.64 -15.58
CA ASP A 392 -10.63 -2.98 -15.83
C ASP A 392 -10.49 -1.68 -15.01
N ILE A 393 -9.43 -1.60 -14.21
CA ILE A 393 -9.12 -0.45 -13.36
C ILE A 393 -8.83 0.81 -14.16
N ARG A 394 -8.20 0.69 -15.32
CA ARG A 394 -7.83 1.83 -16.18
C ARG A 394 -9.09 2.52 -16.68
N SER A 395 -9.99 1.74 -17.29
CA SER A 395 -11.27 2.25 -17.79
C SER A 395 -12.13 2.80 -16.65
N TRP A 396 -12.12 2.14 -15.49
CA TRP A 396 -12.87 2.60 -14.32
C TRP A 396 -12.37 3.95 -13.79
N ILE A 397 -11.06 4.13 -13.57
CA ILE A 397 -10.53 5.39 -13.02
C ILE A 397 -10.67 6.53 -14.02
N GLN A 398 -10.51 6.25 -15.33
CA GLN A 398 -10.70 7.24 -16.39
C GLN A 398 -12.16 7.71 -16.49
N SER A 399 -13.13 6.85 -16.19
CA SER A 399 -14.55 7.23 -16.18
C SER A 399 -14.96 8.03 -14.94
N LYS A 400 -14.07 8.19 -13.95
CA LYS A 400 -14.38 8.91 -12.71
C LYS A 400 -14.27 10.41 -12.87
N SER A 401 -15.14 11.11 -12.14
CA SER A 401 -15.07 12.55 -12.01
C SER A 401 -13.77 12.99 -11.32
N GLU A 402 -13.35 14.23 -11.57
CA GLU A 402 -12.23 14.87 -10.88
C GLU A 402 -12.36 14.76 -9.35
N LYS A 403 -13.58 14.93 -8.83
CA LYS A 403 -13.88 14.81 -7.41
C LYS A 403 -13.61 13.40 -6.87
N GLU A 404 -14.10 12.36 -7.55
CA GLU A 404 -13.87 10.97 -7.11
C GLU A 404 -12.38 10.60 -7.15
N LYS A 405 -11.65 11.04 -8.19
CA LYS A 405 -10.18 10.87 -8.29
C LYS A 405 -9.47 11.59 -7.13
N LYS A 406 -9.89 12.82 -6.83
CA LYS A 406 -9.38 13.64 -5.74
C LYS A 406 -9.68 13.05 -4.37
N ASP A 407 -10.81 12.38 -4.18
CA ASP A 407 -11.16 11.71 -2.92
C ASP A 407 -10.20 10.54 -2.62
N ILE A 408 -9.81 9.76 -3.63
CA ILE A 408 -8.79 8.70 -3.50
C ILE A 408 -7.43 9.29 -3.10
N LEU A 409 -6.99 10.34 -3.78
CA LEU A 409 -5.74 11.02 -3.47
C LEU A 409 -5.77 11.61 -2.03
N SER A 410 -6.89 12.25 -1.67
CA SER A 410 -7.09 12.86 -0.35
C SER A 410 -7.08 11.81 0.76
N PHE A 411 -7.67 10.64 0.53
CA PHE A 411 -7.64 9.52 1.45
C PHE A 411 -6.20 9.06 1.73
N ALA A 412 -5.39 8.85 0.68
CA ALA A 412 -4.00 8.45 0.81
C ALA A 412 -3.15 9.51 1.53
N VAL A 413 -3.33 10.80 1.21
CA VAL A 413 -2.64 11.91 1.90
C VAL A 413 -3.06 11.99 3.37
N ARG A 414 -4.35 11.80 3.70
CA ARG A 414 -4.83 11.78 5.09
C ARG A 414 -4.19 10.64 5.89
N LEU A 415 -4.10 9.45 5.29
CA LEU A 415 -3.50 8.28 5.93
C LEU A 415 -2.00 8.48 6.20
N ALA A 416 -1.24 8.96 5.21
CA ALA A 416 0.16 9.30 5.38
C ALA A 416 0.37 10.44 6.40
N THR A 417 -0.51 11.45 6.40
CA THR A 417 -0.47 12.57 7.35
C THR A 417 -0.74 12.10 8.79
N LYS A 418 -1.63 11.12 8.98
CA LYS A 418 -1.81 10.52 10.30
C LYS A 418 -0.59 9.71 10.71
N LYS A 419 -0.02 8.92 9.78
CA LYS A 419 1.16 8.11 10.05
C LYS A 419 2.35 8.94 10.54
N VAL A 420 2.56 10.14 9.99
CA VAL A 420 3.68 10.98 10.46
C VAL A 420 3.52 11.48 11.89
N GLN A 421 2.31 11.44 12.45
CA GLN A 421 1.98 11.92 13.81
C GLN A 421 2.04 10.81 14.88
N MET A 422 2.47 9.59 14.53
CA MET A 422 2.53 8.45 15.45
C MET A 422 3.79 7.62 15.22
N GLU A 423 4.25 6.89 16.24
CA GLU A 423 5.35 5.93 16.09
C GLU A 423 4.84 4.61 15.51
N GLY A 424 5.51 4.10 14.47
CA GLY A 424 5.12 2.84 13.84
C GLY A 424 3.79 2.94 13.08
N PHE A 425 3.09 1.82 13.00
CA PHE A 425 1.85 1.67 12.21
C PHE A 425 0.67 1.18 13.05
N ALA A 426 0.89 0.71 14.28
CA ALA A 426 -0.15 0.11 15.10
C ALA A 426 -1.23 1.13 15.43
N GLY A 427 -2.49 0.83 15.11
CA GLY A 427 -3.61 1.74 15.38
C GLY A 427 -3.69 2.92 14.41
N ILE A 428 -3.11 2.82 13.20
CA ILE A 428 -3.20 3.91 12.21
C ILE A 428 -4.66 4.27 11.87
N LEU A 429 -5.60 3.35 12.07
CA LEU A 429 -7.02 3.56 11.86
C LEU A 429 -7.82 3.91 13.13
N GLU A 430 -7.18 4.05 14.30
CA GLU A 430 -7.91 4.43 15.52
C GLU A 430 -8.55 5.82 15.40
N GLY A 431 -9.86 5.90 15.50
CA GLY A 431 -10.61 7.16 15.30
C GLY A 431 -10.72 7.61 13.85
N TRP A 432 -10.61 6.69 12.88
CA TRP A 432 -10.97 6.93 11.47
C TRP A 432 -12.47 6.89 11.21
#